data_AF-A0A9D5XNB1-F1
#
_entry.id   AF-A0A9D5XNB1-F1
#
_cell.length_a   1.000
_cell.length_b   1.000
_cell.length_c   1.000
_cell.angle_alpha   90.00
_cell.angle_beta   90.00
_cell.angle_gamma   90.00
#
_symmetry.space_group_name_H-M   'P 1'
#
loop_
_entity.id
_entity.type
_entity.pdbx_description
1 polymer ?
#
loop_
_entity_poly.entity_id
_entity_poly.type
_entity_poly.pdbx_seq_one_letter_code
_entity_poly.pdbx_strand_id
1 'polypeptide(L)'
;MTWQAHQLLAVLNLAICCGIAWACICRLNSDISRRFKLARARYTLLLAGAMASGLQPVLWGAWPDAGSVIFAGCVLAGLAINVVRWYGASAPKRRKGDA
;
A
#
# COMPACT_ATOMS: atom_id res chain seq x y z
N MET A 1 18.08 13.42 18.12
CA MET A 1 18.17 12.85 16.76
C MET A 1 18.90 13.87 15.89
N THR A 2 19.95 13.48 15.17
CA THR A 2 20.64 14.38 14.25
C THR A 2 19.76 14.67 13.02
N TRP A 3 19.94 15.83 12.37
CA TRP A 3 19.15 16.23 11.18
C TRP A 3 19.16 15.17 10.06
N GLN A 4 20.30 14.50 9.86
CA GLN A 4 20.43 13.40 8.90
C GLN A 4 19.52 12.21 9.21
N ALA A 5 19.28 11.91 10.49
CA ALA A 5 18.41 10.81 10.89
C ALA A 5 16.94 11.09 10.51
N HIS A 6 16.47 12.33 10.63
CA HIS A 6 15.13 12.73 10.20
C HIS A 6 14.95 12.62 8.68
N GLN A 7 15.96 12.98 7.90
CA GLN A 7 15.94 12.82 6.45
C GLN A 7 15.90 11.35 6.03
N LEU A 8 16.72 10.49 6.65
CA LEU A 8 16.71 9.05 6.40
C LEU A 8 15.34 8.43 6.73
N LEU A 9 14.77 8.78 7.89
CA LEU A 9 13.43 8.33 8.30
C LEU A 9 12.35 8.80 7.32
N ALA A 10 12.43 10.04 6.85
CA ALA A 10 11.49 10.58 5.86
C ALA A 10 11.57 9.87 4.51
N VAL A 11 12.78 9.63 4.00
CA VAL A 11 12.99 8.91 2.74
C VAL A 11 12.52 7.45 2.85
N LEU A 12 12.84 6.79 3.97
CA LEU A 12 12.36 5.42 4.24
C LEU A 12 10.84 5.35 4.32
N ASN A 13 10.21 6.27 5.07
CA ASN A 13 8.75 6.30 5.18
C ASN A 13 8.09 6.54 3.83
N LEU A 14 8.62 7.47 3.04
CA LEU A 14 8.15 7.76 1.70
C LEU A 14 8.27 6.54 0.78
N ALA A 15 9.41 5.84 0.81
CA ALA A 15 9.62 4.64 0.00
C ALA A 15 8.63 3.53 0.35
N ILE A 16 8.39 3.28 1.64
CA ILE A 16 7.41 2.30 2.12
C ILE A 16 6.00 2.69 1.70
N CYS A 17 5.61 3.96 1.90
CA CYS A 17 4.30 4.47 1.52
C CYS A 17 4.07 4.39 0.00
N CYS A 18 5.09 4.66 -0.82
CA CYS A 18 5.04 4.45 -2.27
C CYS A 18 4.80 2.99 -2.64
N GLY A 19 5.47 2.05 -1.96
CA GLY A 19 5.24 0.61 -2.14
C GLY A 19 3.81 0.19 -1.82
N ILE A 20 3.25 0.71 -0.72
CA ILE A 20 1.84 0.47 -0.33
C ILE A 20 0.90 1.06 -1.38
N ALA A 21 1.13 2.31 -1.79
CA ALA A 21 0.30 3.00 -2.78
C ALA A 21 0.30 2.25 -4.12
N TRP A 22 1.47 1.83 -4.58
CA TRP A 22 1.62 1.01 -5.78
C TRP A 22 0.80 -0.28 -5.70
N ALA A 23 0.96 -1.05 -4.62
CA ALA A 23 0.21 -2.30 -4.41
C ALA A 23 -1.31 -2.06 -4.38
N CYS A 24 -1.76 -0.98 -3.73
CA CYS A 24 -3.16 -0.60 -3.68
C CYS A 24 -3.71 -0.24 -5.06
N ILE A 25 -2.98 0.51 -5.89
CA ILE A 25 -3.39 0.88 -7.25
C ILE A 25 -3.53 -0.37 -8.13
N CYS A 26 -2.54 -1.25 -8.11
CA CYS A 26 -2.59 -2.53 -8.84
C CYS A 26 -3.84 -3.33 -8.45
N ARG A 27 -4.17 -3.37 -7.16
CA ARG A 27 -5.38 -4.06 -6.68
C ARG A 27 -6.67 -3.32 -6.97
N LEU A 28 -6.67 -1.99 -6.99
CA LEU A 28 -7.85 -1.21 -7.32
C LEU A 28 -8.26 -1.40 -8.78
N ASN A 29 -7.29 -1.62 -9.67
CA ASN A 29 -7.56 -1.90 -11.08
C ASN A 29 -8.06 -3.34 -11.33
N SER A 30 -7.85 -4.27 -10.40
CA SER A 30 -8.25 -5.68 -10.56
C SER A 30 -9.78 -5.86 -10.60
N ASP A 31 -10.25 -6.86 -11.35
CA ASP A 31 -11.69 -7.19 -11.53
C ASP A 31 -12.42 -7.39 -10.19
N ILE A 32 -11.74 -7.99 -9.21
CA ILE A 32 -12.29 -8.22 -7.86
C ILE A 32 -12.67 -6.90 -7.18
N SER A 33 -11.81 -5.88 -7.25
CA SER A 33 -12.10 -4.57 -6.67
C SER A 33 -13.18 -3.80 -7.44
N ARG A 34 -13.35 -4.07 -8.75
CA ARG A 34 -14.47 -3.51 -9.53
C ARG A 34 -15.81 -4.14 -9.13
N ARG A 35 -15.81 -5.43 -8.79
CA ARG A 35 -17.03 -6.19 -8.46
C ARG A 35 -17.43 -6.07 -6.98
N PHE A 36 -16.47 -6.05 -6.06
CA PHE A 36 -16.72 -5.98 -4.61
C PHE A 36 -16.37 -4.60 -4.04
N LYS A 37 -17.42 -3.80 -3.76
CA LYS A 37 -17.27 -2.44 -3.20
C LYS A 37 -16.51 -2.41 -1.87
N LEU A 38 -16.63 -3.45 -1.03
CA LEU A 38 -15.90 -3.55 0.23
C LEU A 38 -14.39 -3.70 0.02
N ALA A 39 -13.98 -4.52 -0.96
CA ALA A 39 -12.57 -4.68 -1.30
C ALA A 39 -12.00 -3.37 -1.84
N ARG A 40 -12.76 -2.68 -2.71
CA ARG A 40 -12.41 -1.34 -3.20
C ARG A 40 -12.21 -0.36 -2.06
N ALA A 41 -13.17 -0.27 -1.13
CA ALA A 41 -13.10 0.66 0.01
C ALA A 41 -11.86 0.42 0.89
N ARG A 42 -11.51 -0.85 1.14
CA ARG A 42 -10.30 -1.19 1.92
C ARG A 42 -9.02 -0.69 1.27
N TYR A 43 -8.83 -0.97 -0.03
CA TYR A 43 -7.64 -0.54 -0.74
C TYR A 43 -7.60 0.98 -0.98
N THR A 44 -8.74 1.65 -1.15
CA THR A 44 -8.77 3.13 -1.23
C THR A 44 -8.43 3.79 0.10
N LEU A 45 -8.91 3.24 1.22
CA LEU A 45 -8.57 3.75 2.55
C LEU A 45 -7.08 3.55 2.86
N LEU A 46 -6.53 2.39 2.51
CA LEU A 46 -5.08 2.13 2.62
C LEU A 46 -4.28 3.07 1.73
N LEU A 47 -4.72 3.32 0.50
CA LEU A 47 -4.08 4.27 -0.41
C LEU A 47 -4.09 5.70 0.15
N ALA A 48 -5.23 6.15 0.67
CA ALA A 48 -5.36 7.46 1.30
C ALA A 48 -4.46 7.59 2.53
N GLY A 49 -4.41 6.55 3.38
CA GLY A 49 -3.53 6.51 4.55
C GLY A 49 -2.05 6.52 4.17
N ALA A 50 -1.65 5.80 3.12
CA ALA A 50 -0.28 5.79 2.62
C ALA A 50 0.11 7.16 2.02
N MET A 51 -0.79 7.81 1.28
CA MET A 51 -0.57 9.17 0.77
C MET A 51 -0.41 10.17 1.92
N ALA A 52 -1.30 10.11 2.91
CA ALA A 52 -1.23 10.95 4.11
C ALA A 52 0.09 10.73 4.87
N SER A 53 0.47 9.48 5.16
CA SER A 53 1.71 9.22 5.91
C SER A 53 2.98 9.47 5.09
N GLY A 54 2.96 9.21 3.78
CA GLY A 54 4.12 9.47 2.91
C GLY A 54 4.38 10.96 2.71
N LEU A 55 3.32 11.76 2.57
CA LEU A 55 3.40 13.22 2.41
C LEU A 55 3.29 13.97 3.75
N GLN A 56 3.47 13.28 4.89
CA GLN A 56 3.40 13.89 6.22
C GLN A 56 4.16 15.22 6.37
N PRO A 57 5.43 15.33 5.91
CA PRO A 57 6.18 16.58 6.02
C PRO A 57 5.64 17.71 5.14
N VAL A 58 4.97 17.39 4.03
CA VAL A 58 4.39 18.39 3.11
C VAL A 58 2.99 18.83 3.55
N LEU A 59 2.18 17.88 4.02
CA LEU A 59 0.77 18.10 4.37
C LEU A 59 0.58 18.64 5.79
N TRP A 60 1.40 18.23 6.75
CA TRP A 60 1.25 18.59 8.16
C TRP A 60 2.48 19.31 8.77
N GLY A 61 3.55 19.51 8.00
CA GLY A 61 4.79 20.11 8.52
C GLY A 61 5.46 19.28 9.63
N ALA A 62 5.06 18.02 9.77
CA ALA A 62 5.52 17.11 10.82
C ALA A 62 6.44 16.05 10.23
N TRP A 63 7.59 15.85 10.88
CA TRP A 63 8.55 14.83 10.46
C TRP A 63 8.11 13.44 10.91
N PRO A 64 8.32 12.40 10.10
CA PRO A 64 8.00 11.04 10.48
C PRO A 64 8.94 10.54 11.57
N ASP A 65 8.34 10.01 12.64
CA ASP A 65 9.04 9.33 13.72
C ASP A 65 9.31 7.87 13.39
N ALA A 66 10.29 7.26 14.08
CA ALA A 66 10.60 5.83 13.93
C ALA A 66 9.36 4.93 14.08
N GLY A 67 8.41 5.28 14.95
CA GLY A 67 7.16 4.55 15.11
C GLY A 67 6.28 4.55 13.85
N SER A 68 6.23 5.67 13.12
CA SER A 68 5.47 5.78 11.87
C SER A 68 6.06 4.89 10.77
N VAL A 69 7.39 4.86 10.66
CA VAL A 69 8.12 4.03 9.70
C VAL A 69 7.91 2.55 9.99
N ILE A 70 8.01 2.14 11.26
CA ILE A 70 7.79 0.74 11.68
C ILE A 70 6.35 0.33 11.39
N PHE A 71 5.37 1.17 11.74
CA PHE A 71 3.97 0.90 11.46
C PHE A 71 3.70 0.75 9.96
N ALA A 72 4.17 1.68 9.14
CA ALA A 72 4.07 1.59 7.69
C ALA A 72 4.75 0.32 7.15
N GLY A 73 5.91 -0.05 7.70
CA GLY A 73 6.62 -1.29 7.40
C GLY A 73 5.79 -2.53 7.70
N CYS A 74 5.10 -2.59 8.85
CA CYS A 74 4.19 -3.68 9.21
C CYS A 74 3.00 -3.77 8.24
N VAL A 75 2.44 -2.63 7.81
CA VAL A 75 1.36 -2.60 6.81
C VAL A 75 1.85 -3.15 5.47
N LEU A 76 3.04 -2.73 5.01
CA LEU A 76 3.65 -3.24 3.78
C LEU A 76 3.94 -4.73 3.87
N ALA A 77 4.47 -5.21 4.99
CA ALA A 77 4.70 -6.64 5.23
C ALA A 77 3.39 -7.44 5.21
N GLY A 78 2.32 -6.91 5.82
CA GLY A 78 0.99 -7.51 5.78
C GLY A 78 0.44 -7.62 4.35
N LEU A 79 0.64 -6.60 3.51
CA LEU A 79 0.32 -6.65 2.07
C LEU A 79 1.17 -7.70 1.34
N ALA A 80 2.47 -7.76 1.62
CA ALA A 80 3.39 -8.71 1.00
C ALA A 80 3.07 -10.18 1.35
N ILE A 81 2.72 -10.48 2.60
CA ILE A 81 2.28 -11.83 3.00
C ILE A 81 1.00 -12.22 2.26
N ASN A 82 0.07 -11.28 2.08
CA ASN A 82 -1.15 -11.53 1.34
C ASN A 82 -0.94 -11.64 -0.18
N VAL A 83 0.22 -11.26 -0.73
CA VAL A 83 0.53 -11.33 -2.16
C VAL A 83 0.39 -12.76 -2.71
N VAL A 84 0.72 -13.78 -1.92
CA VAL A 84 0.66 -15.19 -2.33
C VAL A 84 -0.79 -15.62 -2.61
N ARG A 85 -1.76 -15.12 -1.82
CA ARG A 85 -3.20 -15.36 -2.06
C ARG A 85 -3.68 -14.71 -3.35
N TRP A 86 -2.97 -13.69 -3.84
CA TRP A 86 -3.36 -12.95 -5.01
C TRP A 86 -3.00 -13.68 -6.30
N TYR A 87 -1.89 -14.42 -6.31
CA TYR A 87 -1.51 -15.28 -7.42
C TYR A 87 -2.48 -16.45 -7.59
N GLY A 88 -2.89 -17.12 -6.50
CA GLY A 88 -3.82 -18.26 -6.56
C GLY A 88 -5.24 -17.93 -7.05
N ALA A 89 -5.75 -16.73 -6.75
CA ALA A 89 -7.08 -16.28 -7.19
C ALA A 89 -7.10 -15.73 -8.63
N SER A 90 -5.93 -15.55 -9.26
CA SER A 90 -5.78 -14.97 -10.59
C SER A 90 -5.59 -16.02 -11.69
N ALA A 91 -5.82 -17.30 -11.39
CA ALA A 91 -5.82 -18.36 -12.41
C ALA A 91 -6.73 -17.91 -13.58
N PRO A 92 -6.25 -17.98 -14.84
CA PRO A 92 -7.00 -17.49 -15.97
C PRO A 92 -8.35 -18.20 -16.02
N LYS A 93 -9.45 -17.42 -15.99
CA LYS A 93 -10.78 -17.96 -16.29
C LYS A 93 -10.74 -18.49 -17.71
N ARG A 94 -10.66 -19.81 -17.89
CA ARG A 94 -10.92 -20.46 -19.17
C ARG A 94 -12.26 -19.92 -19.69
N ARG A 95 -12.28 -19.42 -20.91
CA ARG A 95 -13.53 -18.91 -21.51
C ARG A 95 -14.49 -20.10 -21.59
N LYS A 96 -15.72 -19.94 -21.12
CA LYS A 96 -16.76 -20.96 -21.26
C LYS A 96 -17.09 -21.04 -22.75
N GLY A 97 -16.45 -21.97 -23.47
CA GLY A 97 -16.54 -22.06 -24.94
C GLY A 97 -15.42 -22.87 -25.61
N ASP A 98 -14.31 -23.17 -24.92
CA ASP A 98 -13.19 -23.92 -25.51
C ASP A 98 -13.27 -25.44 -25.24
N ALA A 99 -14.47 -26.02 -25.43
CA ALA A 99 -14.73 -27.46 -25.32
C ALA A 99 -15.11 -28.04 -26.69
#